data_AF-A0A2M7BNG5-F1
#
_entry.id   AF-A0A2M7BNG5-F1
#
_cell.length_a   1.000
_cell.length_b   1.000
_cell.length_c   1.000
_cell.angle_alpha   90.00
_cell.angle_beta   90.00
_cell.angle_gamma   90.00
#
_symmetry.space_group_name_H-M   'P 1'
#
loop_
_entity.id
_entity.type
_entity.pdbx_description
1 polymer ?
#
loop_
_entity_poly.entity_id
_entity_poly.type
_entity_poly.pdbx_seq_one_letter_code
_entity_poly.pdbx_strand_id
1 'polypeptide(L)'
;KPDVITMDVIMPKMDGLEATRIIMETTPTPIVIVSASWDPKEVEKTFRAMEAGALAVIRKPVGVTHPNYTRLAQELIQTVKLMSEVKVVRRRPRITYRSHIPAVSPVAAPSMPMDVKAVAIGASTGGPPAIQAILSGLPKDFPAPLLIVQHIAAGFVQGFAEWLANSSGLPVMVAANGENPLPGRAYIAPDDLQMGVDNG
;
A
#
# COMPACT_ATOMS: atom_id res chain seq x y z
N LYS A 1 -15.53 -10.25 -21.39
CA LYS A 1 -14.52 -9.44 -20.67
C LYS A 1 -14.95 -9.38 -19.22
N PRO A 2 -14.10 -9.75 -18.24
CA PRO A 2 -14.47 -9.68 -16.82
C PRO A 2 -14.51 -8.23 -16.33
N ASP A 3 -15.38 -7.95 -15.36
CA ASP A 3 -15.45 -6.63 -14.69
C ASP A 3 -14.37 -6.48 -13.62
N VAL A 4 -13.93 -7.58 -13.04
CA VAL A 4 -12.85 -7.65 -12.05
C VAL A 4 -12.17 -9.02 -12.14
N ILE A 5 -10.88 -9.06 -11.85
CA ILE A 5 -10.05 -10.25 -11.79
C ILE A 5 -9.56 -10.43 -10.36
N THR A 6 -9.80 -11.59 -9.77
CA THR A 6 -9.05 -12.03 -8.59
C THR A 6 -7.78 -12.72 -9.04
N MET A 7 -6.64 -12.36 -8.46
CA MET A 7 -5.32 -12.83 -8.89
C MET A 7 -4.54 -13.39 -7.72
N ASP A 8 -4.05 -14.61 -7.85
CA ASP A 8 -3.07 -15.19 -6.93
C ASP A 8 -1.68 -14.63 -7.27
N VAL A 9 -0.90 -14.22 -6.28
CA VAL A 9 0.49 -13.79 -6.50
C VAL A 9 1.37 -14.98 -6.85
N ILE A 10 1.11 -16.14 -6.26
CA ILE A 10 1.93 -17.34 -6.44
C ILE A 10 1.23 -18.26 -7.44
N MET A 11 1.73 -18.23 -8.67
CA MET A 11 1.25 -19.07 -9.74
C MET A 11 2.42 -19.73 -10.47
N PRO A 12 2.24 -20.96 -10.99
CA PRO A 12 3.27 -21.64 -11.77
C PRO A 12 3.47 -20.96 -13.13
N LYS A 13 4.70 -21.04 -13.67
CA LYS A 13 5.14 -20.50 -14.97
C LYS A 13 5.20 -18.96 -15.04
N MET A 14 4.11 -18.27 -14.74
CA MET A 14 4.00 -16.81 -14.68
C MET A 14 3.38 -16.44 -13.35
N ASP A 15 4.05 -15.59 -12.57
CA ASP A 15 3.52 -15.16 -11.28
C ASP A 15 2.44 -14.07 -11.43
N GLY A 16 1.67 -13.85 -10.37
CA GLY A 16 0.57 -12.88 -10.39
C GLY A 16 1.02 -11.45 -10.56
N LEU A 17 2.25 -11.11 -10.18
CA LEU A 17 2.84 -9.80 -10.41
C LEU A 17 3.00 -9.56 -11.91
N GLU A 18 3.65 -10.48 -12.62
CA GLU A 18 3.87 -10.36 -14.06
C GLU A 18 2.56 -10.43 -14.84
N ALA A 19 1.64 -11.30 -14.44
CA ALA A 19 0.30 -11.35 -15.01
C ALA A 19 -0.45 -10.01 -14.83
N THR A 20 -0.39 -9.42 -13.63
CA THR A 20 -0.98 -8.11 -13.34
C THR A 20 -0.41 -7.03 -14.25
N ARG A 21 0.93 -7.00 -14.38
CA ARG A 21 1.62 -6.03 -15.25
C ARG A 21 1.14 -6.13 -16.70
N ILE A 22 1.14 -7.34 -17.26
CA ILE A 22 0.71 -7.58 -18.64
C ILE A 22 -0.75 -7.19 -18.85
N ILE A 23 -1.66 -7.57 -17.95
CA ILE A 23 -3.08 -7.24 -18.05
C ILE A 23 -3.28 -5.73 -18.00
N MET A 24 -2.62 -5.04 -17.06
CA MET A 24 -2.72 -3.59 -16.92
C MET A 24 -2.15 -2.80 -18.10
N GLU A 25 -1.18 -3.35 -18.84
CA GLU A 25 -0.57 -2.73 -20.03
C GLU A 25 -1.40 -2.94 -21.32
N THR A 26 -1.92 -4.16 -21.49
CA THR A 26 -2.58 -4.61 -22.73
C THR A 26 -4.08 -4.35 -22.70
N THR A 27 -4.77 -4.84 -21.68
CA THR A 27 -6.22 -4.75 -21.49
C THR A 27 -6.54 -4.40 -20.03
N PRO A 28 -6.33 -3.14 -19.60
CA PRO A 28 -6.53 -2.74 -18.21
C PRO A 28 -7.89 -3.21 -17.68
N THR A 29 -7.82 -4.02 -16.63
CA THR A 29 -8.96 -4.64 -15.97
C THR A 29 -8.73 -4.57 -14.47
N PRO A 30 -9.74 -4.21 -13.65
CA PRO A 30 -9.60 -4.18 -12.18
C PRO A 30 -9.06 -5.50 -11.65
N ILE A 31 -7.98 -5.46 -10.87
CA ILE A 31 -7.36 -6.64 -10.28
C ILE A 31 -7.34 -6.52 -8.76
N VAL A 32 -7.82 -7.55 -8.09
CA VAL A 32 -7.73 -7.75 -6.64
C VAL A 32 -6.77 -8.91 -6.39
N ILE A 33 -5.66 -8.63 -5.73
CA ILE A 33 -4.71 -9.64 -5.32
C ILE A 33 -5.28 -10.42 -4.14
N VAL A 34 -5.26 -11.75 -4.23
CA VAL A 34 -5.70 -12.65 -3.16
C VAL A 34 -4.50 -13.50 -2.74
N SER A 35 -3.93 -13.22 -1.56
CA SER A 35 -2.72 -13.91 -1.06
C SER A 35 -2.97 -14.64 0.26
N ALA A 36 -2.38 -15.82 0.44
CA ALA A 36 -2.45 -16.58 1.69
C ALA A 36 -1.19 -16.42 2.56
N SER A 37 -0.13 -15.82 2.02
CA SER A 37 1.19 -15.94 2.61
C SER A 37 1.62 -14.68 3.35
N TRP A 38 2.34 -14.94 4.43
CA TRP A 38 3.01 -13.97 5.29
C TRP A 38 4.53 -13.99 5.07
N ASP A 39 5.01 -14.81 4.13
CA ASP A 39 6.43 -14.82 3.78
C ASP A 39 6.81 -13.41 3.28
N PRO A 40 7.83 -12.76 3.85
CA PRO A 40 8.27 -11.42 3.46
C PRO A 40 8.47 -11.27 1.95
N LYS A 41 9.00 -12.31 1.27
CA LYS A 41 9.22 -12.28 -0.19
C LYS A 41 7.90 -12.28 -0.97
N GLU A 42 6.88 -12.95 -0.45
CA GLU A 42 5.55 -12.97 -1.07
C GLU A 42 4.80 -11.67 -0.83
N VAL A 43 4.96 -11.09 0.36
CA VAL A 43 4.38 -9.78 0.70
C VAL A 43 5.01 -8.68 -0.17
N GLU A 44 6.32 -8.70 -0.40
CA GLU A 44 6.99 -7.77 -1.32
C GLU A 44 6.39 -7.86 -2.74
N LYS A 45 6.26 -9.09 -3.29
CA LYS A 45 5.64 -9.30 -4.61
C LYS A 45 4.20 -8.78 -4.66
N THR A 46 3.46 -8.93 -3.57
CA THR A 46 2.08 -8.46 -3.43
C THR A 46 2.00 -6.93 -3.56
N PHE A 47 2.89 -6.19 -2.88
CA PHE A 47 2.93 -4.73 -3.01
C PHE A 47 3.48 -4.25 -4.35
N ARG A 48 4.43 -4.99 -4.95
CA ARG A 48 4.84 -4.72 -6.34
C ARG A 48 3.70 -4.93 -7.34
N ALA A 49 2.74 -5.83 -7.07
CA ALA A 49 1.56 -5.99 -7.92
C ALA A 49 0.62 -4.79 -7.81
N MET A 50 0.51 -4.19 -6.61
CA MET A 50 -0.17 -2.90 -6.41
C MET A 50 0.53 -1.77 -7.17
N GLU A 51 1.87 -1.72 -7.14
CA GLU A 51 2.64 -0.79 -7.99
C GLU A 51 2.35 -1.01 -9.47
N ALA A 52 2.20 -2.25 -9.93
CA ALA A 52 1.87 -2.59 -11.32
C ALA A 52 0.43 -2.22 -11.72
N GLY A 53 -0.44 -1.90 -10.74
CA GLY A 53 -1.79 -1.39 -10.97
C GLY A 53 -2.92 -2.23 -10.38
N ALA A 54 -2.63 -3.24 -9.58
CA ALA A 54 -3.67 -3.88 -8.78
C ALA A 54 -4.34 -2.87 -7.82
N LEU A 55 -5.62 -3.06 -7.55
CA LEU A 55 -6.44 -2.12 -6.79
C LEU A 55 -6.38 -2.38 -5.28
N ALA A 56 -6.36 -3.66 -4.90
CA ALA A 56 -6.43 -4.09 -3.52
C ALA A 56 -5.73 -5.43 -3.31
N VAL A 57 -5.34 -5.68 -2.06
CA VAL A 57 -4.83 -6.95 -1.58
C VAL A 57 -5.76 -7.43 -0.49
N ILE A 58 -6.19 -8.68 -0.58
CA ILE A 58 -6.99 -9.36 0.42
C ILE A 58 -6.40 -10.71 0.74
N ARG A 59 -6.68 -11.19 1.95
CA ARG A 59 -6.26 -12.52 2.37
C ARG A 59 -7.12 -13.59 1.69
N LYS A 60 -6.50 -14.68 1.24
CA LYS A 60 -7.24 -15.88 0.81
C LYS A 60 -8.09 -16.39 1.98
N PRO A 61 -9.39 -16.65 1.76
CA PRO A 61 -10.20 -17.30 2.77
C PRO A 61 -9.57 -18.63 3.20
N VAL A 62 -9.62 -18.87 4.50
CA VAL A 62 -9.31 -20.17 5.12
C VAL A 62 -10.24 -21.26 4.60
N GLY A 63 -9.93 -22.53 4.88
CA GLY A 63 -10.81 -23.65 4.53
C GLY A 63 -12.22 -23.50 5.11
N VAL A 64 -13.21 -24.07 4.42
CA VAL A 64 -14.65 -23.93 4.73
C VAL A 64 -15.05 -24.36 6.13
N THR A 65 -14.25 -25.21 6.78
CA THR A 65 -14.46 -25.71 8.15
C THR A 65 -13.94 -24.76 9.24
N HIS A 66 -13.20 -23.72 8.86
CA HIS A 66 -12.57 -22.82 9.81
C HIS A 66 -13.60 -21.78 10.35
N PRO A 67 -13.60 -21.45 11.66
CA PRO A 67 -14.58 -20.52 12.25
C PRO A 67 -14.67 -19.17 11.55
N ASN A 68 -13.54 -18.64 11.08
CA ASN A 68 -13.46 -17.35 10.38
C ASN A 68 -13.81 -17.40 8.88
N TYR A 69 -14.17 -18.55 8.32
CA TYR A 69 -14.45 -18.70 6.88
C TYR A 69 -15.52 -17.71 6.41
N THR A 70 -16.67 -17.67 7.08
CA THR A 70 -17.81 -16.82 6.71
C THR A 70 -17.41 -15.35 6.64
N ARG A 71 -16.67 -14.86 7.64
CA ARG A 71 -16.21 -13.47 7.70
C ARG A 71 -15.24 -13.15 6.54
N LEU A 72 -14.22 -13.99 6.34
CA LEU A 72 -13.21 -13.76 5.29
C LEU A 72 -13.80 -13.90 3.88
N ALA A 73 -14.75 -14.82 3.69
CA ALA A 73 -15.48 -14.95 2.43
C ALA A 73 -16.35 -13.71 2.15
N GLN A 74 -17.03 -13.16 3.16
CA GLN A 74 -17.80 -11.93 3.03
C GLN A 74 -16.91 -10.73 2.67
N GLU A 75 -15.74 -10.60 3.31
CA GLU A 75 -14.75 -9.55 3.01
C GLU A 75 -14.25 -9.63 1.56
N LEU A 76 -13.92 -10.84 1.10
CA LEU A 76 -13.55 -11.10 -0.30
C LEU A 76 -14.69 -10.70 -1.25
N ILE A 77 -15.92 -11.14 -0.99
CA ILE A 77 -17.09 -10.83 -1.84
C ILE A 77 -17.34 -9.33 -1.89
N GLN A 78 -17.31 -8.63 -0.75
CA GLN A 78 -17.50 -7.18 -0.69
C GLN A 78 -16.42 -6.45 -1.48
N THR A 79 -15.15 -6.82 -1.29
CA THR A 79 -14.02 -6.21 -2.01
C THR A 79 -14.16 -6.43 -3.51
N VAL A 80 -14.44 -7.65 -3.96
CA VAL A 80 -14.61 -7.95 -5.39
C VAL A 80 -15.75 -7.15 -6.00
N LYS A 81 -16.89 -7.04 -5.32
CA LYS A 81 -18.03 -6.22 -5.77
C LYS A 81 -17.65 -4.75 -5.91
N LEU A 82 -17.07 -4.16 -4.87
CA LEU A 82 -16.65 -2.76 -4.89
C LEU A 82 -15.62 -2.49 -5.99
N MET A 83 -14.65 -3.39 -6.17
CA MET A 83 -13.59 -3.23 -7.17
C MET A 83 -14.09 -3.43 -8.61
N SER A 84 -15.20 -4.15 -8.81
CA SER A 84 -15.84 -4.30 -10.13
C SER A 84 -16.42 -2.99 -10.68
N GLU A 85 -16.72 -2.04 -9.80
CA GLU A 85 -17.22 -0.71 -10.18
C GLU A 85 -16.09 0.29 -10.48
N VAL A 86 -14.85 -0.03 -10.10
CA VAL A 86 -13.69 0.84 -10.27
C VAL A 86 -13.22 0.83 -11.72
N LYS A 87 -13.27 1.97 -12.38
CA LYS A 87 -12.73 2.12 -13.73
C LYS A 87 -11.21 2.28 -13.69
N VAL A 88 -10.49 1.25 -14.12
CA VAL A 88 -9.05 1.36 -14.37
C VAL A 88 -8.80 2.02 -15.73
N VAL A 89 -7.95 3.04 -15.72
CA VAL A 89 -7.47 3.67 -16.96
C VAL A 89 -6.19 3.00 -17.42
N ARG A 90 -6.00 2.91 -18.74
CA ARG A 90 -4.76 2.39 -19.31
C ARG A 90 -3.61 3.24 -18.81
N ARG A 91 -2.74 2.63 -18.01
CA ARG A 91 -1.41 3.17 -17.78
C ARG A 91 -0.70 3.13 -19.13
N ARG A 92 -0.67 4.27 -19.82
CA ARG A 92 0.36 4.44 -20.85
C ARG A 92 1.69 4.19 -20.13
N PRO A 93 2.64 3.43 -20.71
CA PRO A 93 3.98 3.41 -20.17
C PRO A 93 4.33 4.86 -19.95
N ARG A 94 4.66 5.21 -18.71
CA ARG A 94 5.12 6.55 -18.38
C ARG A 94 6.27 6.72 -19.37
N ILE A 95 6.06 7.46 -20.45
CA ILE A 95 7.14 7.88 -21.32
C ILE A 95 8.12 8.37 -20.28
N THR A 96 9.33 7.83 -20.30
CA THR A 96 10.45 8.42 -19.60
C THR A 96 10.68 9.77 -20.26
N TYR A 97 9.72 10.70 -20.08
CA TYR A 97 10.04 11.98 -19.53
C TYR A 97 10.91 11.66 -18.32
N ARG A 98 12.21 11.51 -18.59
CA ARG A 98 13.14 12.55 -18.20
C ARG A 98 12.51 13.91 -18.54
N SER A 99 11.43 14.26 -17.85
CA SER A 99 11.39 15.52 -17.19
C SER A 99 12.79 15.56 -16.52
N HIS A 100 13.74 16.40 -16.92
CA HIS A 100 13.49 17.84 -16.97
C HIS A 100 12.29 18.18 -16.09
N ILE A 101 12.28 17.59 -14.88
CA ILE A 101 11.95 18.30 -13.69
C ILE A 101 12.99 19.40 -13.82
N PRO A 102 12.62 20.64 -14.24
CA PRO A 102 13.58 21.72 -14.08
C PRO A 102 14.01 21.56 -12.64
N ALA A 103 15.30 21.29 -12.40
CA ALA A 103 15.82 20.95 -11.08
C ALA A 103 15.07 21.86 -10.14
N VAL A 104 14.13 21.30 -9.35
CA VAL A 104 13.20 22.15 -8.61
C VAL A 104 14.17 22.90 -7.75
N SER A 105 14.36 24.19 -8.05
CA SER A 105 15.25 25.04 -7.27
C SER A 105 14.80 24.75 -5.87
N PRO A 106 15.68 24.20 -5.01
CA PRO A 106 15.27 23.50 -3.80
C PRO A 106 14.19 24.37 -3.21
N VAL A 107 12.94 23.88 -3.24
CA VAL A 107 11.82 24.67 -2.71
C VAL A 107 12.33 24.94 -1.33
N ALA A 108 12.70 26.20 -1.05
CA ALA A 108 13.31 26.57 0.21
C ALA A 108 12.41 25.91 1.23
N ALA A 109 12.96 24.92 1.97
CA ALA A 109 12.16 23.91 2.65
C ALA A 109 11.01 24.66 3.28
N PRO A 110 9.74 24.43 2.86
CA PRO A 110 8.66 25.23 3.38
C PRO A 110 8.77 25.09 4.88
N SER A 111 9.16 26.18 5.54
CA SER A 111 9.37 26.16 6.98
C SER A 111 8.01 25.77 7.50
N MET A 112 7.89 24.52 7.98
CA MET A 112 6.64 24.10 8.56
C MET A 112 6.27 25.19 9.57
N PRO A 113 5.00 25.63 9.61
CA PRO A 113 4.54 26.44 10.72
C PRO A 113 5.03 25.74 11.99
N MET A 114 5.73 26.45 12.88
CA MET A 114 6.47 25.91 14.03
C MET A 114 5.62 25.05 15.00
N ASP A 115 4.32 24.92 14.74
CA ASP A 115 3.32 24.21 15.55
C ASP A 115 2.83 22.88 14.97
N VAL A 116 3.30 22.44 13.79
CA VAL A 116 2.90 21.11 13.26
C VAL A 116 3.62 20.01 14.02
N LYS A 117 2.90 19.31 14.90
CA LYS A 117 3.44 18.24 15.74
C LYS A 117 3.51 16.88 15.06
N ALA A 118 2.67 16.62 14.06
CA ALA A 118 2.62 15.37 13.30
C ALA A 118 1.86 15.54 11.98
N VAL A 119 2.08 14.61 11.04
CA VAL A 119 1.30 14.46 9.82
C VAL A 119 0.59 13.10 9.85
N ALA A 120 -0.74 13.10 9.71
CA ALA A 120 -1.52 11.85 9.66
C ALA A 120 -2.00 11.55 8.23
N ILE A 121 -1.87 10.29 7.79
CA ILE A 121 -2.30 9.78 6.49
C ILE A 121 -3.26 8.61 6.69
N GLY A 122 -4.49 8.73 6.19
CA GLY A 122 -5.47 7.65 6.14
C GLY A 122 -5.69 7.16 4.71
N ALA A 123 -5.61 5.86 4.47
CA ALA A 123 -5.76 5.29 3.12
C ALA A 123 -6.40 3.88 3.10
N SER A 124 -6.85 3.47 1.92
CA SER A 124 -7.47 2.17 1.67
C SER A 124 -7.09 1.66 0.27
N THR A 125 -8.03 1.43 -0.64
CA THR A 125 -7.79 1.06 -2.05
C THR A 125 -6.87 2.07 -2.74
N GLY A 126 -5.83 1.59 -3.43
CA GLY A 126 -4.80 2.44 -4.05
C GLY A 126 -3.89 3.19 -3.07
N GLY A 127 -4.09 3.00 -1.76
CA GLY A 127 -3.30 3.60 -0.71
C GLY A 127 -1.82 3.22 -0.73
N PRO A 128 -1.43 1.93 -0.88
CA PRO A 128 -0.03 1.53 -0.91
C PRO A 128 0.85 2.31 -1.92
N PRO A 129 0.52 2.38 -3.22
CA PRO A 129 1.31 3.16 -4.16
C PRO A 129 1.22 4.67 -3.93
N ALA A 130 0.11 5.18 -3.39
CA ALA A 130 -0.02 6.61 -3.07
C ALA A 130 0.88 7.02 -1.89
N ILE A 131 0.88 6.22 -0.81
CA ILE A 131 1.73 6.42 0.36
C ILE A 131 3.20 6.32 -0.04
N GLN A 132 3.58 5.32 -0.84
CA GLN A 132 4.95 5.19 -1.35
C GLN A 132 5.38 6.43 -2.14
N ALA A 133 4.51 6.95 -3.03
CA ALA A 133 4.82 8.14 -3.81
C ALA A 133 4.99 9.39 -2.93
N ILE A 134 4.15 9.54 -1.89
CA ILE A 134 4.28 10.61 -0.91
C ILE A 134 5.62 10.49 -0.18
N LEU A 135 5.87 9.35 0.47
CA LEU A 135 7.06 9.17 1.30
C LEU A 135 8.37 9.29 0.49
N SER A 136 8.39 8.79 -0.74
CA SER A 136 9.56 8.90 -1.64
C SER A 136 9.86 10.33 -2.10
N GLY A 137 8.86 11.21 -2.03
CA GLY A 137 9.01 12.63 -2.38
C GLY A 137 9.44 13.50 -1.20
N LEU A 138 9.48 12.95 0.03
CA LEU A 138 9.85 13.70 1.22
C LEU A 138 11.36 13.72 1.45
N PRO A 139 11.90 14.80 2.04
CA PRO A 139 13.30 14.85 2.44
C PRO A 139 13.55 13.92 3.65
N LYS A 140 14.78 13.40 3.78
CA LYS A 140 15.13 12.47 4.87
C LYS A 140 15.05 13.10 6.26
N ASP A 141 15.21 14.41 6.34
CA ASP A 141 15.12 15.26 7.52
C ASP A 141 13.74 15.93 7.64
N PHE A 142 12.69 15.29 7.12
CA PHE A 142 11.32 15.80 7.24
C PHE A 142 10.97 16.16 8.69
N PRO A 143 10.51 17.39 8.98
CA PRO A 143 10.55 17.96 10.33
C PRO A 143 9.48 17.43 11.30
N ALA A 144 8.58 16.55 10.86
CA ALA A 144 7.50 16.01 11.67
C ALA A 144 7.43 14.47 11.55
N PRO A 145 6.91 13.77 12.56
CA PRO A 145 6.56 12.36 12.42
C PRO A 145 5.38 12.16 11.46
N LEU A 146 5.39 11.05 10.73
CA LEU A 146 4.28 10.63 9.87
C LEU A 146 3.54 9.45 10.50
N LEU A 147 2.24 9.58 10.70
CA LEU A 147 1.36 8.55 11.25
C LEU A 147 0.45 8.05 10.13
N ILE A 148 0.44 6.74 9.87
CA ILE A 148 -0.19 6.17 8.67
C ILE A 148 -1.16 5.07 9.09
N VAL A 149 -2.44 5.26 8.77
CA VAL A 149 -3.48 4.25 8.89
C VAL A 149 -3.84 3.78 7.49
N GLN A 150 -3.52 2.53 7.17
CA GLN A 150 -3.85 1.92 5.90
C GLN A 150 -4.77 0.72 6.15
N HIS A 151 -5.98 0.72 5.56
CA HIS A 151 -6.82 -0.47 5.53
C HIS A 151 -6.20 -1.52 4.61
N ILE A 152 -5.53 -2.51 5.20
CA ILE A 152 -5.00 -3.72 4.55
C ILE A 152 -5.36 -4.94 5.38
N ALA A 153 -5.38 -6.12 4.75
CA ALA A 153 -5.70 -7.36 5.45
C ALA A 153 -4.73 -7.61 6.61
N ALA A 154 -5.27 -8.09 7.73
CA ALA A 154 -4.48 -8.41 8.93
C ALA A 154 -3.32 -9.35 8.56
N GLY A 155 -2.12 -9.05 9.07
CA GLY A 155 -0.87 -9.77 8.85
C GLY A 155 -0.05 -9.31 7.64
N PHE A 156 -0.55 -8.34 6.86
CA PHE A 156 0.22 -7.66 5.81
C PHE A 156 0.91 -6.39 6.31
N VAL A 157 0.58 -5.88 7.49
CA VAL A 157 1.10 -4.60 8.01
C VAL A 157 2.62 -4.59 8.14
N GLN A 158 3.21 -5.65 8.66
CA GLN A 158 4.67 -5.73 8.81
C GLN A 158 5.38 -5.65 7.45
N GLY A 159 4.98 -6.49 6.49
CA GLY A 159 5.60 -6.46 5.16
C GLY A 159 5.25 -5.18 4.36
N PHE A 160 4.14 -4.51 4.68
CA PHE A 160 3.82 -3.18 4.14
C PHE A 160 4.82 -2.12 4.63
N ALA A 161 5.10 -2.11 5.94
CA ALA A 161 6.09 -1.22 6.53
C ALA A 161 7.49 -1.46 5.96
N GLU A 162 7.89 -2.73 5.82
CA GLU A 162 9.19 -3.12 5.23
C GLU A 162 9.31 -2.71 3.76
N TRP A 163 8.27 -2.95 2.94
CA TRP A 163 8.25 -2.52 1.55
C TRP A 163 8.34 -0.99 1.43
N LEU A 164 7.62 -0.24 2.27
CA LEU A 164 7.72 1.23 2.31
C LEU A 164 9.11 1.70 2.75
N ALA A 165 9.71 1.08 3.76
CA ALA A 165 11.07 1.40 4.21
C ALA A 165 12.09 1.25 3.07
N ASN A 166 11.96 0.17 2.29
CA ASN A 166 12.84 -0.13 1.16
C ASN A 166 12.60 0.78 -0.06
N SER A 167 11.38 1.27 -0.26
CA SER A 167 10.98 2.00 -1.47
C SER A 167 10.87 3.52 -1.31
N SER A 168 10.84 4.05 -0.08
CA SER A 168 10.63 5.47 0.20
C SER A 168 11.87 6.25 0.63
N GLY A 169 12.91 5.57 1.12
CA GLY A 169 14.11 6.24 1.64
C GLY A 169 13.95 6.90 3.02
N LEU A 170 12.77 6.75 3.65
CA LEU A 170 12.50 7.10 5.04
C LEU A 170 12.45 5.82 5.92
N PRO A 171 12.84 5.90 7.21
CA PRO A 171 12.54 4.85 8.17
C PRO A 171 11.02 4.68 8.32
N VAL A 172 10.55 3.46 8.09
CA VAL A 172 9.13 3.09 8.27
C VAL A 172 9.04 1.90 9.22
N MET A 173 8.18 1.99 10.23
CA MET A 173 7.94 0.91 11.19
C MET A 173 6.46 0.79 11.55
N VAL A 174 6.08 -0.37 12.09
CA VAL A 174 4.78 -0.54 12.76
C VAL A 174 4.85 0.17 14.11
N ALA A 175 3.85 0.99 14.42
CA ALA A 175 3.81 1.75 15.66
C ALA A 175 3.69 0.83 16.88
N ALA A 176 4.43 1.13 17.95
CA ALA A 176 4.28 0.47 19.23
C ALA A 176 3.43 1.31 20.21
N ASN A 177 2.71 0.63 21.11
CA ASN A 177 1.93 1.32 22.14
C ASN A 177 2.85 2.09 23.10
N GLY A 178 2.50 3.35 23.39
CA GLY A 178 3.30 4.24 24.25
C GLY A 178 4.60 4.74 23.61
N GLU A 179 4.77 4.56 22.30
CA GLU A 179 5.92 5.09 21.58
C GLU A 179 5.77 6.59 21.31
N ASN A 180 6.84 7.35 21.55
CA ASN A 180 6.92 8.76 21.16
C ASN A 180 7.39 8.86 19.69
N PRO A 181 6.55 9.33 18.76
CA PRO A 181 6.89 9.38 17.35
C PRO A 181 7.93 10.47 17.07
N LEU A 182 8.97 10.13 16.32
CA LEU A 182 10.10 11.02 16.03
C LEU A 182 9.99 11.64 14.62
N PRO A 183 10.45 12.90 14.43
CA PRO A 183 10.60 13.51 13.12
C PRO A 183 11.40 12.65 12.13
N GLY A 184 11.05 12.75 10.85
CA GLY A 184 11.73 12.02 9.77
C GLY A 184 11.44 10.53 9.76
N ARG A 185 10.41 10.05 10.47
CA ARG A 185 10.00 8.65 10.52
C ARG A 185 8.52 8.49 10.22
N ALA A 186 8.16 7.35 9.64
CA ALA A 186 6.78 6.96 9.38
C ALA A 186 6.37 5.74 10.22
N TYR A 187 5.17 5.83 10.79
CA TYR A 187 4.60 4.87 11.71
C TYR A 187 3.31 4.31 11.13
N ILE A 188 3.26 3.01 10.87
CA ILE A 188 2.09 2.31 10.34
C ILE A 188 1.24 1.79 11.51
N ALA A 189 -0.07 1.97 11.44
CA ALA A 189 -1.00 1.41 12.40
C ALA A 189 -0.90 -0.12 12.45
N PRO A 190 -0.84 -0.73 13.65
CA PRO A 190 -0.74 -2.18 13.80
C PRO A 190 -2.02 -2.90 13.34
N ASP A 191 -1.87 -4.18 13.01
CA ASP A 191 -2.99 -5.06 12.66
C ASP A 191 -4.04 -5.12 13.79
N ASP A 192 -5.32 -5.17 13.41
CA ASP A 192 -6.47 -5.38 14.30
C ASP A 192 -6.59 -4.40 15.49
N LEU A 193 -5.88 -3.26 15.43
CA LEU A 193 -5.85 -2.24 16.46
C LEU A 193 -6.05 -0.84 15.87
N GLN A 194 -6.54 0.09 16.69
CA GLN A 194 -6.60 1.50 16.33
C GLN A 194 -5.35 2.23 16.82
N MET A 195 -4.81 3.12 16.00
CA MET A 195 -3.77 4.05 16.42
C MET A 195 -4.43 5.31 17.00
N GLY A 196 -4.19 5.57 18.28
CA GLY A 196 -4.52 6.82 18.95
C GLY A 196 -3.29 7.70 19.12
N VAL A 197 -3.50 9.00 19.27
CA VAL A 197 -2.47 9.97 19.66
C VAL A 197 -2.98 10.71 20.89
N ASP A 198 -2.21 10.71 21.96
CA ASP A 198 -2.44 11.51 23.16
C ASP A 198 -1.32 12.55 23.33
N ASN A 199 -1.51 13.50 24.25
CA ASN A 199 -0.54 14.56 24.52
C ASN A 199 0.47 14.17 25.62
N GLY A 200 0.45 12.92 26.10
CA GLY A 200 1.00 12.56 27.41
C GLY A 200 0.18 13.09 28.58
#